data_AF-A0A9P6W3L3-F1
#
_entry.id   AF-A0A9P6W3L3-F1
#
_cell.length_a   1.000
_cell.length_b   1.000
_cell.length_c   1.000
_cell.angle_alpha   90.00
_cell.angle_beta   90.00
_cell.angle_gamma   90.00
#
_symmetry.space_group_name_H-M   'P 1'
#
loop_
_entity.id
_entity.type
_entity.pdbx_description
1 polymer ?
#
loop_
_entity_poly.entity_id
_entity_poly.type
_entity_poly.pdbx_seq_one_letter_code
_entity_poly.pdbx_strand_id
1 'polypeptide(L)'
;MPTANNWAYRTGTITSRSRSVSGLCRSADPEMLRLRRLDGMTMTATHHRRRRPSCAKTSCTVAYIITATRRTKADPAAFKPYGFGRDTYFTPASYVFYTWTLIDILLLGYVIYQFFDDSAEAVHGIGWRFAIIGILNAIFVHVFVTGHYIVAFIFAGLVAASVSTAYYSLAAHHHSRSLGDTLFIHLPFSLWHAWSIVLVLISGFALFTHGHHKSHPSVLSRVFVLAAEAFLTLTAIGYAFRSREGDVAGAVVLTWVLYGIFDHQRDDVIRYGALAGFILALLAVVKSLYFTFVARDGGVSLGNDDERRPLVA
;
A
#
# COMPACT_ATOMS: atom_id res chain seq x y z
N MET A 1 10.68 -55.09 4.81
CA MET A 1 12.03 -55.32 5.39
C MET A 1 12.85 -54.04 5.19
N PRO A 2 13.64 -53.61 6.19
CA PRO A 2 13.87 -52.22 6.62
C PRO A 2 15.22 -51.65 6.09
N THR A 3 15.57 -50.36 6.17
CA THR A 3 15.95 -49.53 7.35
C THR A 3 16.18 -48.05 6.92
N ALA A 4 15.72 -47.03 7.68
CA ALA A 4 16.42 -46.24 8.74
C ALA A 4 17.61 -45.39 8.21
N ASN A 5 17.59 -44.04 8.22
CA ASN A 5 17.64 -43.03 9.30
C ASN A 5 19.03 -42.36 9.44
N ASN A 6 18.97 -41.02 9.59
CA ASN A 6 19.82 -40.13 10.38
C ASN A 6 21.34 -40.01 10.13
N TRP A 7 21.78 -38.75 9.96
CA TRP A 7 23.07 -38.29 10.44
C TRP A 7 22.87 -37.12 11.42
N ALA A 8 23.23 -37.39 12.66
CA ALA A 8 23.24 -36.48 13.79
C ALA A 8 24.65 -35.90 14.02
N TYR A 9 24.65 -34.70 14.60
CA TYR A 9 25.55 -34.15 15.62
C TYR A 9 26.94 -34.77 15.83
N ARG A 10 27.95 -33.89 15.82
CA ARG A 10 29.29 -34.15 16.35
C ARG A 10 29.60 -33.17 17.49
N THR A 11 29.58 -33.67 18.72
CA THR A 11 30.13 -33.05 19.94
C THR A 11 31.60 -33.42 20.10
N GLY A 12 32.41 -32.48 20.60
CA GLY A 12 33.81 -32.67 21.00
C GLY A 12 34.05 -32.29 22.47
N THR A 13 34.73 -33.20 23.16
CA THR A 13 35.00 -33.41 24.60
C THR A 13 36.06 -32.49 25.24
N ILE A 14 35.88 -32.05 26.51
CA ILE A 14 36.45 -32.50 27.82
C ILE A 14 37.89 -32.07 28.16
N THR A 15 38.06 -31.45 29.35
CA THR A 15 39.05 -31.69 30.47
C THR A 15 39.21 -30.38 31.28
N SER A 16 39.41 -30.28 32.61
CA SER A 16 39.46 -31.17 33.78
C SER A 16 39.55 -30.31 35.07
N ARG A 17 39.04 -30.82 36.23
CA ARG A 17 39.49 -30.69 37.66
C ARG A 17 40.18 -29.38 38.15
N SER A 18 40.04 -28.85 39.36
CA SER A 18 39.63 -29.25 40.73
C SER A 18 39.67 -27.96 41.59
N ARG A 19 38.87 -27.72 42.64
CA ARG A 19 39.08 -28.17 44.03
C ARG A 19 37.92 -27.66 44.89
N SER A 20 37.50 -28.51 45.81
CA SER A 20 36.63 -28.22 46.96
C SER A 20 37.46 -27.58 48.08
N VAL A 21 36.91 -26.55 48.76
CA VAL A 21 37.02 -26.41 50.22
C VAL A 21 35.66 -25.94 50.76
N SER A 22 35.22 -26.69 51.77
CA SER A 22 33.96 -26.71 52.47
C SER A 22 33.97 -25.84 53.74
N GLY A 23 32.78 -25.36 54.12
CA GLY A 23 32.38 -25.03 55.50
C GLY A 23 32.32 -23.52 55.81
N LEU A 24 31.37 -23.00 56.59
CA LEU A 24 30.29 -23.58 57.36
C LEU A 24 29.41 -22.41 57.88
N CYS A 25 28.08 -22.61 57.92
CA CYS A 25 27.12 -22.07 58.91
C CYS A 25 26.87 -20.55 59.11
N ARG A 26 25.59 -20.20 58.84
CA ARG A 26 24.56 -19.61 59.75
C ARG A 26 24.23 -18.10 59.69
N SER A 27 22.91 -17.91 59.57
CA SER A 27 22.01 -16.90 60.17
C SER A 27 22.03 -15.44 59.70
N ALA A 28 20.99 -15.12 58.93
CA ALA A 28 20.00 -14.05 59.13
C ALA A 28 20.46 -12.65 59.56
N ASP A 29 20.15 -11.64 58.74
CA ASP A 29 19.36 -10.47 59.18
C ASP A 29 18.75 -9.69 57.98
N PRO A 30 17.45 -9.35 57.96
CA PRO A 30 16.81 -8.56 56.91
C PRO A 30 16.58 -7.10 57.36
N GLU A 31 17.63 -6.28 57.44
CA GLU A 31 17.49 -4.83 57.72
C GLU A 31 18.63 -4.00 57.10
N MET A 32 18.93 -4.21 55.81
CA MET A 32 19.94 -3.39 55.10
C MET A 32 19.55 -3.01 53.66
N LEU A 33 18.27 -2.66 53.46
CA LEU A 33 17.75 -2.13 52.18
C LEU A 33 17.00 -0.80 52.33
N ARG A 34 17.31 -0.02 53.36
CA ARG A 34 16.99 1.40 53.42
C ARG A 34 18.29 2.17 53.60
N LEU A 35 18.46 3.23 52.81
CA LEU A 35 19.53 4.24 52.89
C LEU A 35 20.80 4.05 52.03
N ARG A 36 20.66 3.72 50.73
CA ARG A 36 21.68 4.09 49.70
C ARG A 36 21.09 4.28 48.30
N ARG A 37 20.47 5.44 48.06
CA ARG A 37 20.62 6.26 46.83
C ARG A 37 19.63 7.44 46.83
N LEU A 38 20.01 8.48 47.56
CA LEU A 38 19.97 9.82 46.98
C LEU A 38 21.23 9.96 46.10
N ASP A 39 21.17 10.84 45.12
CA ASP A 39 22.16 11.10 44.06
C ASP A 39 22.04 10.23 42.80
N GLY A 40 21.42 10.83 41.80
CA GLY A 40 21.31 10.29 40.45
C GLY A 40 20.14 10.92 39.69
N MET A 41 20.08 12.26 39.63
CA MET A 41 19.28 12.98 38.63
C MET A 41 19.76 12.54 37.23
N THR A 42 19.20 11.45 36.74
CA THR A 42 19.21 11.14 35.32
C THR A 42 18.05 11.93 34.72
N MET A 43 18.38 13.13 34.25
CA MET A 43 17.51 13.95 33.45
C MET A 43 17.34 13.24 32.10
N THR A 44 16.46 12.24 32.03
CA THR A 44 15.96 11.69 30.78
C THR A 44 15.08 12.75 30.13
N ALA A 45 15.73 13.65 29.39
CA ALA A 45 15.08 14.49 28.42
C ALA A 45 14.52 13.58 27.31
N THR A 46 13.35 12.99 27.55
CA THR A 46 12.46 12.53 26.50
C THR A 46 12.02 13.75 25.73
N HIS A 47 12.84 14.11 24.74
CA HIS A 47 12.55 15.10 23.73
C HIS A 47 11.42 14.54 22.86
N HIS A 48 10.20 14.48 23.40
CA HIS A 48 8.99 14.35 22.63
C HIS A 48 8.94 15.59 21.74
N ARG A 49 9.51 15.50 20.53
CA ARG A 49 9.17 16.41 19.45
C ARG A 49 7.67 16.25 19.20
N ARG A 50 6.86 16.97 19.97
CA ARG A 50 5.48 17.33 19.61
C ARG A 50 5.60 18.16 18.34
N ARG A 51 5.76 17.51 17.18
CA ARG A 51 5.53 18.17 15.89
C ARG A 51 4.11 18.71 15.97
N ARG A 52 3.97 20.03 15.96
CA ARG A 52 2.72 20.73 16.24
C ARG A 52 1.61 20.19 15.33
N PRO A 53 0.47 19.69 15.87
CA PRO A 53 -0.60 19.06 15.09
C PRO A 53 -1.14 19.96 13.97
N SER A 54 -1.09 21.28 14.16
CA SER A 54 -1.46 22.28 13.17
C SER A 54 -0.64 22.22 11.87
N CYS A 55 0.67 21.94 11.94
CA CYS A 55 1.55 22.03 10.77
C CYS A 55 1.32 20.87 9.77
N ALA A 56 0.95 19.68 10.26
CA ALA A 56 0.59 18.54 9.42
C ALA A 56 -0.75 18.79 8.71
N LYS A 57 -1.79 19.25 9.44
CA LYS A 57 -3.13 19.52 8.87
C LYS A 57 -3.11 20.59 7.79
N THR A 58 -2.37 21.68 8.01
CA THR A 58 -2.23 22.77 7.02
C THR A 58 -1.46 22.31 5.78
N SER A 59 -0.37 21.55 5.95
CA SER A 59 0.43 21.05 4.83
C SER A 59 -0.36 20.05 3.97
N CYS A 60 -1.19 19.20 4.59
CA CYS A 60 -2.07 18.29 3.88
C CYS A 60 -3.12 19.02 3.03
N THR A 61 -3.77 20.03 3.61
CA THR A 61 -4.81 20.81 2.94
C THR A 61 -4.25 21.56 1.73
N VAL A 62 -3.08 22.19 1.87
CA VAL A 62 -2.39 22.89 0.78
C VAL A 62 -1.99 21.94 -0.35
N ALA A 63 -1.47 20.76 -0.02
CA ALA A 63 -1.07 19.77 -1.02
C ALA A 63 -2.25 19.21 -1.82
N TYR A 64 -3.40 18.97 -1.15
CA TYR A 64 -4.63 18.59 -1.84
C TYR A 64 -5.09 19.69 -2.81
N ILE A 65 -5.14 20.94 -2.35
CA ILE A 65 -5.55 22.08 -3.17
C ILE A 65 -4.66 22.24 -4.41
N ILE A 66 -3.33 22.15 -4.27
CA ILE A 66 -2.39 22.24 -5.40
C ILE A 66 -2.65 21.13 -6.43
N THR A 67 -2.90 19.91 -5.97
CA THR A 67 -3.10 18.75 -6.83
C THR A 67 -4.47 18.78 -7.54
N ALA A 68 -5.52 19.23 -6.84
CA ALA A 68 -6.87 19.37 -7.38
C ALA A 68 -6.99 20.56 -8.35
N THR A 69 -6.36 21.70 -8.04
CA THR A 69 -6.42 22.91 -8.88
C THR A 69 -5.67 22.77 -10.20
N ARG A 70 -4.54 22.05 -10.24
CA ARG A 70 -3.86 21.79 -11.52
C ARG A 70 -4.66 20.87 -12.44
N ARG A 71 -5.48 19.97 -11.90
CA ARG A 71 -6.33 19.07 -12.70
C ARG A 71 -7.61 19.73 -13.20
N THR A 72 -8.16 20.69 -12.45
CA THR A 72 -9.37 21.45 -12.84
C THR A 72 -9.11 22.65 -13.74
N LYS A 73 -7.88 23.20 -13.76
CA LYS A 73 -7.47 24.23 -14.73
C LYS A 73 -7.20 23.70 -16.14
N ALA A 74 -7.26 22.39 -16.35
CA ALA A 74 -7.52 21.84 -17.66
C ALA A 74 -9.00 22.15 -17.99
N ASP A 75 -9.21 23.12 -18.89
CA ASP A 75 -10.46 23.56 -19.55
C ASP A 75 -11.70 22.64 -19.39
N PRO A 76 -12.94 23.14 -19.17
CA PRO A 76 -14.16 22.32 -19.23
C PRO A 76 -14.33 21.56 -20.56
N ALA A 77 -13.76 22.07 -21.67
CA ALA A 77 -13.63 21.36 -22.94
C ALA A 77 -12.43 20.39 -23.00
N ALA A 78 -11.52 20.46 -22.03
CA ALA A 78 -10.41 19.55 -21.78
C ALA A 78 -10.79 18.33 -20.94
N PHE A 79 -12.04 18.21 -20.49
CA PHE A 79 -12.63 16.89 -20.19
C PHE A 79 -12.96 16.10 -21.48
N LYS A 80 -12.21 16.33 -22.57
CA LYS A 80 -12.10 15.37 -23.65
C LYS A 80 -11.23 14.23 -23.14
N PRO A 81 -11.79 13.01 -23.04
CA PRO A 81 -11.06 11.88 -22.47
C PRO A 81 -9.85 11.39 -23.30
N TYR A 82 -9.46 12.13 -24.34
CA TYR A 82 -8.40 11.84 -25.30
C TYR A 82 -7.26 12.88 -25.34
N GLY A 83 -7.25 13.88 -24.44
CA GLY A 83 -6.44 15.09 -24.66
C GLY A 83 -5.01 15.13 -24.10
N PHE A 84 -4.60 14.20 -23.23
CA PHE A 84 -3.49 14.49 -22.30
C PHE A 84 -2.37 13.45 -22.21
N GLY A 85 -2.22 12.60 -23.22
CA GLY A 85 -1.08 11.70 -23.30
C GLY A 85 -0.99 10.99 -24.64
N ARG A 86 0.13 10.31 -24.86
CA ARG A 86 0.35 9.46 -26.03
C ARG A 86 -0.56 8.23 -25.92
N ASP A 87 -1.39 7.98 -26.94
CA ASP A 87 -2.18 6.75 -27.02
C ASP A 87 -1.27 5.55 -27.34
N THR A 88 -1.45 4.48 -26.60
CA THR A 88 -0.61 3.28 -26.62
C THR A 88 -1.46 2.03 -26.57
N TYR A 89 -0.85 0.89 -26.86
CA TYR A 89 -1.48 -0.42 -26.75
C TYR A 89 -1.86 -0.84 -25.32
N PHE A 90 -1.47 -0.07 -24.29
CA PHE A 90 -1.87 -0.29 -22.90
C PHE A 90 -2.91 0.74 -22.42
N THR A 91 -3.19 1.78 -23.20
CA THR A 91 -4.08 2.86 -22.78
C THR A 91 -5.49 2.31 -22.54
N PRO A 92 -6.10 2.53 -21.35
CA PRO A 92 -7.46 2.11 -21.09
C PRO A 92 -8.47 3.09 -21.69
N ALA A 93 -9.72 2.65 -21.76
CA ALA A 93 -10.85 3.48 -22.13
C ALA A 93 -10.92 4.70 -21.23
N SER A 94 -11.37 5.77 -21.85
CA SER A 94 -11.13 7.09 -21.36
C SER A 94 -11.91 7.46 -20.08
N TYR A 95 -13.02 6.77 -19.83
CA TYR A 95 -13.77 6.86 -18.58
C TYR A 95 -13.00 6.27 -17.38
N VAL A 96 -11.99 5.41 -17.59
CA VAL A 96 -11.20 4.83 -16.49
C VAL A 96 -10.48 5.92 -15.72
N PHE A 97 -10.13 7.02 -16.36
CA PHE A 97 -9.50 8.17 -15.72
C PHE A 97 -10.40 8.91 -14.72
N TYR A 98 -11.73 8.67 -14.71
CA TYR A 98 -12.61 9.15 -13.63
C TYR A 98 -12.26 8.55 -12.25
N THR A 99 -11.42 7.51 -12.21
CA THR A 99 -10.80 7.01 -10.97
C THR A 99 -10.10 8.13 -10.20
N TRP A 100 -9.52 9.12 -10.90
CA TRP A 100 -8.96 10.30 -10.26
C TRP A 100 -9.98 11.10 -9.48
N THR A 101 -11.15 11.35 -10.06
CA THR A 101 -12.22 12.11 -9.41
C THR A 101 -12.67 11.40 -8.14
N LEU A 102 -12.80 10.07 -8.19
CA LEU A 102 -13.14 9.26 -7.02
C LEU A 102 -12.07 9.37 -5.92
N ILE A 103 -10.79 9.22 -6.27
CA ILE A 103 -9.67 9.37 -5.34
C ILE A 103 -9.67 10.79 -4.74
N ASP A 104 -9.88 11.82 -5.55
CA ASP A 104 -9.85 13.21 -5.11
C ASP A 104 -11.02 13.53 -4.15
N ILE A 105 -12.21 12.95 -4.36
CA ILE A 105 -13.34 13.08 -3.43
C ILE A 105 -13.02 12.38 -2.10
N LEU A 106 -12.46 11.16 -2.14
CA LEU A 106 -12.09 10.44 -0.93
C LEU A 106 -10.95 11.14 -0.16
N LEU A 107 -9.98 11.71 -0.87
CA LEU A 107 -8.90 12.50 -0.29
C LEU A 107 -9.38 13.82 0.30
N LEU A 108 -10.41 14.44 -0.30
CA LEU A 108 -11.10 15.58 0.33
C LEU A 108 -11.76 15.13 1.63
N GLY A 109 -12.43 13.97 1.60
CA GLY A 109 -12.97 13.31 2.80
C GLY A 109 -11.90 13.11 3.87
N TYR A 110 -10.72 12.59 3.52
CA TYR A 110 -9.57 12.46 4.42
C TYR A 110 -9.15 13.81 5.03
N VAL A 111 -9.03 14.85 4.20
CA VAL A 111 -8.65 16.21 4.63
C VAL A 111 -9.69 16.82 5.56
N ILE A 112 -10.98 16.53 5.38
CA ILE A 112 -12.05 16.96 6.29
C ILE A 112 -12.03 16.12 7.57
N TYR A 113 -11.89 14.80 7.44
CA TYR A 113 -11.88 13.85 8.55
C TYR A 113 -10.74 14.13 9.54
N GLN A 114 -9.62 14.69 9.08
CA GLN A 114 -8.48 15.04 9.93
C GLN A 114 -8.78 16.10 11.03
N PHE A 115 -9.91 16.80 10.91
CA PHE A 115 -10.34 17.82 11.87
C PHE A 115 -11.19 17.24 13.01
N PHE A 116 -11.59 15.97 12.94
CA PHE A 116 -12.30 15.27 14.00
C PHE A 116 -11.32 14.57 14.94
N ASP A 117 -11.66 14.52 16.24
CA ASP A 117 -10.77 13.98 17.29
C ASP A 117 -10.44 12.50 17.09
N ASP A 118 -11.37 11.73 16.52
CA ASP A 118 -11.22 10.29 16.25
C ASP A 118 -10.09 9.98 15.26
N SER A 119 -9.68 10.95 14.44
CA SER A 119 -8.68 10.75 13.36
C SER A 119 -7.23 11.06 13.79
N ALA A 120 -7.02 11.62 14.98
CA ALA A 120 -5.77 12.29 15.35
C ALA A 120 -4.54 11.38 15.19
N GLU A 121 -4.63 10.11 15.58
CA GLU A 121 -3.51 9.17 15.57
C GLU A 121 -3.07 8.76 14.15
N ALA A 122 -4.03 8.50 13.26
CA ALA A 122 -3.76 8.11 11.88
C ALA A 122 -3.29 9.29 11.01
N VAL A 123 -3.84 10.48 11.25
CA VAL A 123 -3.41 11.74 10.62
C VAL A 123 -1.96 12.08 11.00
N HIS A 124 -1.56 11.79 12.25
CA HIS A 124 -0.18 11.93 12.69
C HIS A 124 0.77 10.94 11.99
N GLY A 125 0.32 9.72 11.71
CA GLY A 125 1.11 8.69 11.02
C GLY A 125 1.45 9.03 9.58
N ILE A 126 0.49 9.58 8.84
CA ILE A 126 0.72 10.04 7.46
C ILE A 126 1.46 11.39 7.46
N GLY A 127 0.94 12.36 8.20
CA GLY A 127 1.54 13.68 8.41
C GLY A 127 2.06 14.36 7.14
N TRP A 128 3.30 14.85 7.21
CA TRP A 128 3.99 15.57 6.11
C TRP A 128 4.20 14.73 4.84
N ARG A 129 4.12 13.39 4.92
CA ARG A 129 4.30 12.52 3.74
C ARG A 129 3.21 12.79 2.70
N PHE A 130 1.98 13.05 3.14
CA PHE A 130 0.89 13.41 2.23
C PHE A 130 1.19 14.69 1.44
N ALA A 131 1.83 15.67 2.06
CA ALA A 131 2.23 16.89 1.37
C ALA A 131 3.25 16.64 0.25
N ILE A 132 4.23 15.77 0.51
CA ILE A 132 5.22 15.36 -0.49
C ILE A 132 4.56 14.58 -1.62
N ILE A 133 3.68 13.63 -1.30
CA ILE A 133 2.96 12.86 -2.32
C ILE A 133 2.16 13.82 -3.22
N GLY A 134 1.47 14.81 -2.63
CA GLY A 134 0.74 15.82 -3.42
C GLY A 134 1.63 16.64 -4.34
N ILE A 135 2.79 17.09 -3.87
CA ILE A 135 3.77 17.82 -4.70
C ILE A 135 4.28 16.94 -5.85
N LEU A 136 4.72 15.72 -5.55
CA LEU A 136 5.18 14.77 -6.56
C LEU A 136 4.10 14.47 -7.59
N ASN A 137 2.85 14.30 -7.15
CA ASN A 137 1.72 14.03 -8.03
C ASN A 137 1.37 15.24 -8.91
N ALA A 138 1.41 16.46 -8.36
CA ALA A 138 1.18 17.68 -9.13
C ALA A 138 2.25 17.88 -10.23
N ILE A 139 3.52 17.57 -9.91
CA ILE A 139 4.60 17.59 -10.89
C ILE A 139 4.37 16.50 -11.94
N PHE A 140 4.09 15.26 -11.53
CA PHE A 140 3.77 14.14 -12.42
C PHE A 140 2.70 14.51 -13.46
N VAL A 141 1.53 14.98 -12.99
CA VAL A 141 0.42 15.35 -13.87
C VAL A 141 0.85 16.42 -14.88
N HIS A 142 1.61 17.43 -14.42
CA HIS A 142 2.09 18.49 -15.31
C HIS A 142 3.05 17.98 -16.39
N VAL A 143 4.05 17.20 -16.00
CA VAL A 143 5.05 16.70 -16.97
C VAL A 143 4.45 15.67 -17.92
N PHE A 144 3.46 14.90 -17.48
CA PHE A 144 2.73 13.94 -18.33
C PHE A 144 1.88 14.67 -19.37
N VAL A 145 1.05 15.63 -18.94
CA VAL A 145 0.19 16.45 -19.82
C VAL A 145 1.01 17.25 -20.84
N THR A 146 2.19 17.72 -20.46
CA THR A 146 3.08 18.48 -21.36
C THR A 146 3.93 17.60 -22.28
N GLY A 147 3.77 16.27 -22.23
CA GLY A 147 4.44 15.32 -23.13
C GLY A 147 5.89 14.99 -22.76
N HIS A 148 6.36 15.38 -21.57
CA HIS A 148 7.71 15.08 -21.08
C HIS A 148 7.79 13.66 -20.49
N TYR A 149 7.62 12.62 -21.32
CA TYR A 149 7.41 11.24 -20.86
C TYR A 149 8.55 10.62 -20.06
N ILE A 150 9.82 11.00 -20.32
CA ILE A 150 10.97 10.54 -19.51
C ILE A 150 10.81 11.02 -18.06
N VAL A 151 10.56 12.32 -17.90
CA VAL A 151 10.37 12.95 -16.58
C VAL A 151 9.09 12.43 -15.94
N ALA A 152 8.02 12.25 -16.72
CA ALA A 152 6.77 11.69 -16.24
C ALA A 152 6.92 10.28 -15.70
N PHE A 153 7.68 9.41 -16.36
CA PHE A 153 7.95 8.05 -15.88
C PHE A 153 8.73 8.05 -14.55
N ILE A 154 9.74 8.91 -14.42
CA ILE A 154 10.47 9.07 -13.16
C ILE A 154 9.52 9.52 -12.04
N PHE A 155 8.71 10.56 -12.28
CA PHE A 155 7.78 11.06 -11.27
C PHE A 155 6.64 10.08 -10.98
N ALA A 156 6.17 9.29 -11.94
CA ALA A 156 5.22 8.20 -11.70
C ALA A 156 5.79 7.19 -10.70
N GLY A 157 7.06 6.80 -10.87
CA GLY A 157 7.76 5.93 -9.92
C GLY A 157 7.91 6.54 -8.53
N LEU A 158 8.23 7.84 -8.45
CA LEU A 158 8.31 8.57 -7.17
C LEU A 158 6.96 8.68 -6.47
N VAL A 159 5.88 8.93 -7.22
CA VAL A 159 4.50 8.93 -6.69
C VAL A 159 4.15 7.54 -6.19
N ALA A 160 4.36 6.49 -7.00
CA ALA A 160 4.08 5.12 -6.61
C ALA A 160 4.83 4.74 -5.32
N ALA A 161 6.14 4.95 -5.27
CA ALA A 161 6.94 4.67 -4.08
C ALA A 161 6.44 5.45 -2.85
N SER A 162 6.14 6.74 -3.00
CA SER A 162 5.69 7.58 -1.89
C SER A 162 4.29 7.15 -1.39
N VAL A 163 3.37 6.84 -2.29
CA VAL A 163 2.04 6.30 -1.95
C VAL A 163 2.17 4.93 -1.29
N SER A 164 3.06 4.05 -1.77
CA SER A 164 3.36 2.76 -1.14
C SER A 164 3.81 2.92 0.31
N THR A 165 4.71 3.87 0.58
CA THR A 165 5.12 4.12 1.97
C THR A 165 3.96 4.54 2.87
N ALA A 166 3.05 5.39 2.37
CA ALA A 166 1.87 5.78 3.12
C ALA A 166 0.91 4.59 3.33
N TYR A 167 0.63 3.85 2.26
CA TYR A 167 -0.26 2.68 2.27
C TYR A 167 0.21 1.58 3.22
N TYR A 168 1.49 1.17 3.14
CA TYR A 168 2.03 0.15 4.03
C TYR A 168 2.22 0.66 5.46
N SER A 169 2.56 1.95 5.64
CA SER A 169 2.63 2.55 6.98
C SER A 169 1.27 2.53 7.67
N LEU A 170 0.19 2.85 6.96
CA LEU A 170 -1.18 2.76 7.46
C LEU A 170 -1.54 1.32 7.82
N ALA A 171 -1.31 0.38 6.91
CA ALA A 171 -1.62 -1.02 7.13
C ALA A 171 -0.87 -1.64 8.33
N ALA A 172 0.35 -1.18 8.62
CA ALA A 172 1.19 -1.74 9.68
C ALA A 172 1.01 -1.05 11.05
N HIS A 173 0.70 0.25 11.08
CA HIS A 173 0.72 1.03 12.33
C HIS A 173 -0.66 1.58 12.74
N HIS A 174 -1.65 1.56 11.85
CA HIS A 174 -2.97 2.14 12.10
C HIS A 174 -4.06 1.17 11.66
N HIS A 175 -4.48 0.30 12.57
CA HIS A 175 -5.66 -0.53 12.31
C HIS A 175 -6.93 0.32 12.38
N SER A 176 -7.83 0.13 11.42
CA SER A 176 -9.11 0.83 11.38
C SER A 176 -9.94 0.51 12.64
N ARG A 177 -10.31 1.54 13.41
CA ARG A 177 -11.13 1.39 14.63
C ARG A 177 -12.61 1.64 14.37
N SER A 178 -12.94 2.30 13.26
CA SER A 178 -14.29 2.70 12.90
C SER A 178 -14.53 2.59 11.39
N LEU A 179 -15.80 2.60 10.97
CA LEU A 179 -16.13 2.71 9.54
C LEU A 179 -15.61 4.02 8.94
N GLY A 180 -15.55 5.10 9.74
CA GLY A 180 -14.97 6.38 9.33
C GLY A 180 -13.48 6.27 9.00
N ASP A 181 -12.71 5.57 9.82
CA ASP A 181 -11.29 5.33 9.57
C ASP A 181 -11.08 4.49 8.31
N THR A 182 -11.91 3.46 8.11
CA THR A 182 -11.86 2.66 6.88
C THR A 182 -12.15 3.54 5.65
N LEU A 183 -13.25 4.30 5.68
CA LEU A 183 -13.76 5.05 4.54
C LEU A 183 -12.90 6.26 4.19
N PHE A 184 -12.44 7.03 5.18
CA PHE A 184 -11.74 8.29 4.96
C PHE A 184 -10.23 8.18 5.09
N ILE A 185 -9.68 7.09 5.67
CA ILE A 185 -8.23 6.91 5.82
C ILE A 185 -7.74 5.75 4.97
N HIS A 186 -8.26 4.53 5.16
CA HIS A 186 -7.71 3.38 4.44
C HIS A 186 -8.11 3.34 2.96
N LEU A 187 -9.39 3.64 2.67
CA LEU A 187 -9.96 3.55 1.33
C LEU A 187 -9.21 4.46 0.32
N PRO A 188 -9.07 5.79 0.52
CA PRO A 188 -8.41 6.65 -0.45
C PRO A 188 -6.97 6.21 -0.77
N PHE A 189 -6.19 5.81 0.25
CA PHE A 189 -4.80 5.40 0.05
C PHE A 189 -4.69 4.02 -0.60
N SER A 190 -5.65 3.12 -0.39
CA SER A 190 -5.73 1.86 -1.12
C SER A 190 -5.99 2.08 -2.61
N LEU A 191 -7.02 2.88 -2.95
CA LEU A 191 -7.31 3.21 -4.35
C LEU A 191 -6.13 3.93 -5.00
N TRP A 192 -5.54 4.90 -4.30
CA TRP A 192 -4.42 5.66 -4.84
C TRP A 192 -3.19 4.80 -5.05
N HIS A 193 -2.92 3.83 -4.17
CA HIS A 193 -1.81 2.90 -4.37
C HIS A 193 -2.02 2.07 -5.64
N ALA A 194 -3.17 1.42 -5.78
CA ALA A 194 -3.51 0.65 -6.96
C ALA A 194 -3.42 1.50 -8.25
N TRP A 195 -3.97 2.71 -8.21
CA TRP A 195 -3.91 3.64 -9.33
C TRP A 195 -2.47 4.09 -9.66
N SER A 196 -1.61 4.28 -8.66
CA SER A 196 -0.21 4.68 -8.89
C SER A 196 0.59 3.62 -9.66
N ILE A 197 0.28 2.33 -9.47
CA ILE A 197 0.85 1.23 -10.26
C ILE A 197 0.46 1.40 -11.73
N VAL A 198 -0.80 1.72 -11.99
CA VAL A 198 -1.32 1.96 -13.34
C VAL A 198 -0.65 3.18 -13.97
N LEU A 199 -0.41 4.25 -13.21
CA LEU A 199 0.31 5.43 -13.71
C LEU A 199 1.74 5.12 -14.14
N VAL A 200 2.45 4.26 -13.40
CA VAL A 200 3.79 3.80 -13.78
C VAL A 200 3.75 3.05 -15.10
N LEU A 201 2.78 2.15 -15.27
CA LEU A 201 2.61 1.39 -16.51
C LEU A 201 2.25 2.31 -17.68
N ILE A 202 1.23 3.16 -17.54
CA ILE A 202 0.83 4.14 -18.56
C ILE A 202 2.03 5.02 -18.97
N SER A 203 2.80 5.52 -18.00
CA SER A 203 3.98 6.35 -18.28
C SER A 203 5.10 5.56 -18.95
N GLY A 204 5.29 4.29 -18.56
CA GLY A 204 6.27 3.39 -19.18
C GLY A 204 5.91 3.10 -20.63
N PHE A 205 4.65 2.75 -20.91
CA PHE A 205 4.19 2.56 -22.28
C PHE A 205 4.27 3.86 -23.09
N ALA A 206 3.89 5.01 -22.53
CA ALA A 206 4.02 6.29 -23.21
C ALA A 206 5.49 6.62 -23.56
N LEU A 207 6.44 6.24 -22.70
CA LEU A 207 7.87 6.44 -22.91
C LEU A 207 8.45 5.46 -23.95
N PHE A 208 8.21 4.16 -23.79
CA PHE A 208 8.91 3.11 -24.55
C PHE A 208 8.17 2.63 -25.80
N THR A 209 6.87 2.90 -25.92
CA THR A 209 6.12 2.48 -27.11
C THR A 209 5.84 3.66 -28.04
N HIS A 210 6.09 3.41 -29.32
CA HIS A 210 5.71 4.35 -30.37
C HIS A 210 4.18 4.32 -30.49
N GLY A 211 3.57 5.51 -30.47
CA GLY A 211 2.12 5.65 -30.33
C GLY A 211 1.33 4.93 -31.42
N HIS A 212 0.04 4.76 -31.17
CA HIS A 212 -0.94 3.95 -31.91
C HIS A 212 -1.24 4.44 -33.35
N HIS A 213 -0.22 4.67 -34.18
CA HIS A 213 -0.35 5.20 -35.54
C HIS A 213 -0.33 4.06 -36.56
N LYS A 214 -1.53 3.60 -36.93
CA LYS A 214 -1.87 2.88 -38.19
C LYS A 214 -1.17 1.53 -38.50
N SER A 215 -0.17 1.09 -37.75
CA SER A 215 0.47 -0.23 -37.92
C SER A 215 0.01 -1.20 -36.84
N HIS A 216 -0.23 -2.47 -37.17
CA HIS A 216 -0.47 -3.53 -36.19
C HIS A 216 0.64 -3.58 -35.12
N PRO A 217 0.32 -3.92 -33.85
CA PRO A 217 1.34 -4.02 -32.81
C PRO A 217 2.37 -5.07 -33.17
N SER A 218 3.65 -4.75 -32.93
CA SER A 218 4.72 -5.74 -33.05
C SER A 218 4.51 -6.88 -32.04
N VAL A 219 5.07 -8.06 -32.31
CA VAL A 219 5.02 -9.21 -31.38
C VAL A 219 5.57 -8.80 -30.01
N LEU A 220 6.67 -8.04 -29.98
CA LEU A 220 7.28 -7.56 -28.76
C LEU A 220 6.34 -6.62 -27.98
N SER A 221 5.64 -5.72 -28.67
CA SER A 221 4.63 -4.84 -28.06
C SER A 221 3.51 -5.64 -27.41
N ARG A 222 2.98 -6.67 -28.10
CA ARG A 222 1.95 -7.56 -27.53
C ARG A 222 2.45 -8.26 -26.27
N VAL A 223 3.67 -8.84 -26.31
CA VAL A 223 4.25 -9.53 -25.16
C VAL A 223 4.37 -8.60 -23.95
N PHE A 224 4.85 -7.36 -24.14
CA PHE A 224 4.95 -6.40 -23.03
C PHE A 224 3.59 -5.98 -22.48
N VAL A 225 2.60 -5.73 -23.34
CA VAL A 225 1.24 -5.36 -22.90
C VAL A 225 0.59 -6.51 -22.14
N LEU A 226 0.65 -7.74 -22.67
CA LEU A 226 0.13 -8.92 -21.98
C LEU A 226 0.83 -9.17 -20.65
N ALA A 227 2.15 -8.94 -20.57
CA ALA A 227 2.88 -9.04 -19.31
C ALA A 227 2.42 -7.98 -18.29
N ALA A 228 2.12 -6.76 -18.74
CA ALA A 228 1.59 -5.71 -17.90
C ALA A 228 0.14 -6.00 -17.43
N GLU A 229 -0.72 -6.52 -18.30
CA GLU A 229 -2.08 -6.98 -17.95
C GLU A 229 -2.05 -8.15 -16.97
N ALA A 230 -1.17 -9.13 -17.19
CA ALA A 230 -0.96 -10.23 -16.27
C ALA A 230 -0.46 -9.72 -14.91
N PHE A 231 0.48 -8.78 -14.90
CA PHE A 231 0.96 -8.14 -13.68
C PHE A 231 -0.17 -7.39 -12.93
N LEU A 232 -1.03 -6.64 -13.64
CA LEU A 232 -2.19 -5.99 -13.04
C LEU A 232 -3.18 -7.00 -12.45
N THR A 233 -3.44 -8.09 -13.17
CA THR A 233 -4.33 -9.17 -12.74
C THR A 233 -3.80 -9.85 -11.48
N LEU A 234 -2.51 -10.23 -11.46
CA LEU A 234 -1.87 -10.83 -10.29
C LEU A 234 -1.85 -9.88 -9.10
N THR A 235 -1.64 -8.58 -9.34
CA THR A 235 -1.70 -7.56 -8.30
C THR A 235 -3.13 -7.42 -7.74
N ALA A 236 -4.16 -7.42 -8.60
CA ALA A 236 -5.56 -7.36 -8.16
C ALA A 236 -5.93 -8.58 -7.30
N ILE A 237 -5.48 -9.77 -7.70
CA ILE A 237 -5.62 -10.99 -6.90
C ILE A 237 -4.85 -10.85 -5.57
N GLY A 238 -3.61 -10.38 -5.60
CA GLY A 238 -2.82 -10.14 -4.38
C GLY A 238 -3.52 -9.19 -3.39
N TYR A 239 -4.17 -8.15 -3.90
CA TYR A 239 -5.01 -7.26 -3.11
C TYR A 239 -6.20 -7.98 -2.47
N ALA A 240 -6.97 -8.72 -3.28
CA ALA A 240 -8.14 -9.47 -2.82
C ALA A 240 -7.81 -10.58 -1.81
N PHE A 241 -6.58 -11.13 -1.84
CA PHE A 241 -6.14 -12.23 -0.97
C PHE A 241 -5.21 -11.79 0.17
N ARG A 242 -4.96 -10.48 0.34
CA ARG A 242 -4.01 -9.97 1.34
C ARG A 242 -4.39 -10.32 2.79
N SER A 243 -5.69 -10.40 3.08
CA SER A 243 -6.24 -10.80 4.38
C SER A 243 -7.53 -11.57 4.17
N ARG A 244 -8.16 -12.04 5.26
CA ARG A 244 -9.47 -12.69 5.19
C ARG A 244 -10.54 -11.77 4.60
N GLU A 245 -10.49 -10.46 4.88
CA GLU A 245 -11.37 -9.48 4.24
C GLU A 245 -10.84 -8.99 2.88
N GLY A 246 -9.52 -9.04 2.65
CA GLY A 246 -8.84 -8.52 1.46
C GLY A 246 -8.87 -7.00 1.37
N ASP A 247 -8.00 -6.43 0.53
CA ASP A 247 -8.08 -5.02 0.15
C ASP A 247 -8.89 -4.89 -1.15
N VAL A 248 -10.21 -4.95 -0.98
CA VAL A 248 -11.20 -4.93 -2.07
C VAL A 248 -11.05 -3.67 -2.92
N ALA A 249 -10.74 -2.54 -2.30
CA ALA A 249 -10.79 -1.24 -2.95
C ALA A 249 -9.72 -1.09 -4.03
N GLY A 250 -8.47 -1.48 -3.71
CA GLY A 250 -7.39 -1.51 -4.68
C GLY A 250 -7.62 -2.59 -5.76
N ALA A 251 -8.15 -3.76 -5.39
CA ALA A 251 -8.48 -4.81 -6.36
C ALA A 251 -9.53 -4.35 -7.39
N VAL A 252 -10.57 -3.62 -6.95
CA VAL A 252 -11.61 -3.05 -7.83
C VAL A 252 -11.01 -2.05 -8.82
N VAL A 253 -10.10 -1.18 -8.40
CA VAL A 253 -9.44 -0.22 -9.31
C VAL A 253 -8.66 -0.94 -10.41
N LEU A 254 -7.89 -1.96 -10.07
CA LEU A 254 -7.12 -2.72 -11.07
C LEU A 254 -8.04 -3.52 -12.01
N THR A 255 -9.10 -4.10 -11.46
CA THR A 255 -10.15 -4.79 -12.24
C THR A 255 -10.82 -3.83 -13.23
N TRP A 256 -11.16 -2.63 -12.78
CA TRP A 256 -11.76 -1.57 -13.61
C TRP A 256 -10.84 -1.14 -14.75
N VAL A 257 -9.54 -1.05 -14.49
CA VAL A 257 -8.53 -0.72 -15.52
C VAL A 257 -8.45 -1.82 -16.58
N LEU A 258 -8.43 -3.09 -16.18
CA LEU A 258 -8.43 -4.22 -17.12
C LEU A 258 -9.66 -4.20 -18.04
N TYR A 259 -10.84 -3.90 -17.48
CA TYR A 259 -12.06 -3.72 -18.28
C TYR A 259 -11.93 -2.57 -19.28
N GLY A 260 -11.39 -1.42 -18.87
CA GLY A 260 -11.18 -0.30 -19.79
C GLY A 260 -10.15 -0.59 -20.88
N ILE A 261 -9.11 -1.38 -20.61
CA ILE A 261 -8.18 -1.84 -21.65
C ILE A 261 -8.93 -2.71 -22.66
N PHE A 262 -9.74 -3.65 -22.20
CA PHE A 262 -10.60 -4.46 -23.09
C PHE A 262 -11.52 -3.60 -23.99
N ASP A 263 -12.15 -2.57 -23.44
CA ASP A 263 -13.08 -1.71 -24.19
C ASP A 263 -12.37 -0.82 -25.23
N HIS A 264 -11.15 -0.35 -24.92
CA HIS A 264 -10.40 0.57 -25.80
C HIS A 264 -9.60 -0.13 -26.89
N GLN A 265 -9.02 -1.30 -26.59
CA GLN A 265 -8.05 -1.94 -27.46
C GLN A 265 -8.71 -2.66 -28.65
N ARG A 266 -8.11 -2.53 -29.84
CA ARG A 266 -8.63 -3.11 -31.09
C ARG A 266 -7.86 -4.33 -31.57
N ASP A 267 -6.67 -4.59 -31.03
CA ASP A 267 -5.92 -5.81 -31.31
C ASP A 267 -6.51 -6.95 -30.48
N ASP A 268 -6.95 -8.02 -31.15
CA ASP A 268 -7.67 -9.13 -30.50
C ASP A 268 -6.86 -9.76 -29.37
N VAL A 269 -5.54 -9.92 -29.54
CA VAL A 269 -4.68 -10.56 -28.55
C VAL A 269 -4.66 -9.75 -27.25
N ILE A 270 -4.45 -8.45 -27.37
CA ILE A 270 -4.44 -7.52 -26.22
C ILE A 270 -5.83 -7.41 -25.60
N ARG A 271 -6.85 -7.20 -26.45
CA ARG A 271 -8.22 -7.04 -26.00
C ARG A 271 -8.71 -8.24 -25.20
N TYR A 272 -8.57 -9.46 -25.73
CA TYR A 272 -9.01 -10.67 -25.03
C TYR A 272 -8.07 -11.06 -23.88
N GLY A 273 -6.79 -10.67 -23.93
CA GLY A 273 -5.88 -10.76 -22.78
C GLY A 273 -6.39 -9.95 -21.58
N ALA A 274 -6.76 -8.69 -21.82
CA ALA A 274 -7.34 -7.81 -20.82
C ALA A 274 -8.69 -8.34 -20.30
N LEU A 275 -9.53 -8.92 -21.17
CA LEU A 275 -10.79 -9.54 -20.75
C LEU A 275 -10.56 -10.75 -19.82
N ALA A 276 -9.61 -11.62 -20.16
CA ALA A 276 -9.26 -12.75 -19.31
C ALA A 276 -8.75 -12.28 -17.94
N GLY A 277 -7.87 -11.28 -17.92
CA GLY A 277 -7.40 -10.63 -16.70
C GLY A 277 -8.54 -10.03 -15.87
N PHE A 278 -9.45 -9.30 -16.52
CA PHE A 278 -10.63 -8.72 -15.89
C PHE A 278 -11.51 -9.79 -15.21
N ILE A 279 -11.81 -10.89 -15.90
CA ILE A 279 -12.64 -11.97 -15.34
C ILE A 279 -11.96 -12.58 -14.11
N LEU A 280 -10.66 -12.88 -14.19
CA LEU A 280 -9.92 -13.45 -13.06
C LEU A 280 -9.87 -12.49 -11.86
N ALA A 281 -9.60 -11.21 -12.10
CA ALA A 281 -9.59 -10.18 -11.07
C ALA A 281 -10.98 -9.96 -10.46
N LEU A 282 -12.05 -9.98 -11.28
CA LEU A 282 -13.43 -9.86 -10.83
C LEU A 282 -13.82 -11.03 -9.92
N LEU A 283 -13.46 -12.26 -10.28
CA LEU A 283 -13.71 -13.43 -9.41
C LEU A 283 -12.99 -13.30 -8.07
N ALA A 284 -11.77 -12.78 -8.06
CA ALA A 284 -11.03 -12.51 -6.82
C ALA A 284 -11.72 -11.42 -5.97
N VAL A 285 -12.20 -10.34 -6.59
CA VAL A 285 -12.97 -9.28 -5.92
C VAL A 285 -14.27 -9.83 -5.33
N VAL A 286 -15.04 -10.61 -6.10
CA VAL A 286 -16.30 -11.23 -5.63
C VAL A 286 -16.04 -12.15 -4.44
N LYS A 287 -14.98 -12.98 -4.51
CA LYS A 287 -14.55 -13.80 -3.37
C LYS A 287 -14.28 -12.93 -2.15
N SER A 288 -13.44 -11.89 -2.30
CA SER A 288 -13.08 -11.00 -1.20
C SER A 288 -14.33 -10.39 -0.56
N LEU A 289 -15.23 -9.82 -1.37
CA LEU A 289 -16.51 -9.25 -0.94
C LEU A 289 -17.39 -10.27 -0.18
N TYR A 290 -17.49 -11.50 -0.69
CA TYR A 290 -18.23 -12.57 -0.02
C TYR A 290 -17.69 -12.84 1.39
N PHE A 291 -16.37 -12.92 1.56
CA PHE A 291 -15.77 -13.11 2.88
C PHE A 291 -15.89 -11.88 3.77
N THR A 292 -15.87 -10.66 3.21
CA THR A 292 -16.07 -9.42 3.97
C THR A 292 -17.50 -9.29 4.51
N PHE A 293 -18.52 -9.60 3.69
CA PHE A 293 -19.92 -9.28 3.99
C PHE A 293 -20.74 -10.49 4.45
N VAL A 294 -20.51 -11.69 3.92
CA VAL A 294 -21.34 -12.87 4.21
C VAL A 294 -20.69 -13.77 5.27
N ALA A 295 -19.37 -13.98 5.20
CA ALA A 295 -18.67 -14.84 6.16
C ALA A 295 -18.44 -14.19 7.54
N ARG A 296 -18.80 -12.90 7.70
CA ARG A 296 -18.79 -12.20 8.99
C ARG A 296 -19.90 -12.70 9.94
N ASP A 297 -21.04 -13.10 9.39
CA ASP A 297 -22.22 -13.51 10.18
C ASP A 297 -22.23 -15.00 10.56
N GLY A 298 -21.28 -15.79 10.02
CA GLY A 298 -21.21 -17.24 10.21
C GLY A 298 -19.95 -17.73 10.90
N GLY A 299 -19.31 -16.90 11.73
CA GLY A 299 -18.06 -17.24 12.42
C GLY A 299 -18.20 -18.40 13.40
N VAL A 300 -18.12 -19.64 12.90
CA VAL A 300 -17.70 -20.80 13.69
C VAL A 300 -16.32 -20.48 14.24
N SER A 301 -16.25 -20.25 15.55
CA SER A 301 -15.02 -20.25 16.32
C SER A 301 -14.37 -21.63 16.14
N LEU A 302 -13.38 -21.73 15.26
CA LEU A 302 -12.48 -22.86 15.26
C LEU A 302 -11.58 -22.67 16.49
N GLY A 303 -11.80 -23.54 17.48
CA GLY A 303 -11.36 -23.36 18.85
C GLY A 303 -9.85 -23.30 19.06
N ASN A 304 -9.54 -22.70 20.19
CA ASN A 304 -8.33 -22.79 21.02
C ASN A 304 -7.03 -22.21 20.44
N ASP A 305 -6.80 -20.94 20.80
CA ASP A 305 -5.49 -20.27 20.91
C ASP A 305 -4.55 -20.89 21.99
N ASP A 306 -4.72 -22.18 22.32
CA ASP A 306 -3.87 -22.86 23.31
C ASP A 306 -2.44 -23.12 22.80
N GLU A 307 -2.22 -23.04 21.48
CA GLU A 307 -0.93 -23.31 20.85
C GLU A 307 0.03 -22.08 20.84
N ARG A 308 -0.45 -20.92 21.31
CA ARG A 308 0.34 -19.68 21.46
C ARG A 308 0.68 -19.31 22.90
N ARG A 309 0.60 -20.25 23.85
CA ARG A 309 1.11 -20.01 25.19
C ARG A 309 2.64 -20.03 25.19
N PRO A 310 3.34 -18.97 25.65
CA PRO A 310 4.76 -19.06 25.89
C PRO A 310 4.99 -20.12 26.97
N LEU A 311 5.88 -21.08 26.71
CA LEU A 311 6.35 -22.03 27.71
C LEU A 311 7.10 -21.24 28.78
N VAL A 312 6.39 -20.84 29.83
CA VAL A 312 7.00 -20.39 31.07
C VAL A 312 7.46 -21.66 31.80
N ALA A 313 8.77 -21.89 31.78
CA ALA A 313 9.48 -22.80 32.67
C ALA A 313 10.34 -21.94 33.60
#